data_AF-A0A938KJT2-F1
#
_entry.id   AF-A0A938KJT2-F1
#
_cell.length_a   1.000
_cell.length_b   1.000
_cell.length_c   1.000
_cell.angle_alpha   90.00
_cell.angle_beta   90.00
_cell.angle_gamma   90.00
#
_symmetry.space_group_name_H-M   'P 1'
#
loop_
_entity.id
_entity.type
_entity.pdbx_description
1 polymer ?
#
loop_
_entity_poly.entity_id
_entity_poly.type
_entity_poly.pdbx_seq_one_letter_code
_entity_poly.pdbx_strand_id
1 'polypeptide(L)'
;MGLPHERYLRPRLVVAAALTVPVVALAMGEMVWPDLVHQLDPRMSGWLQFLLTTPVFWWCGAPFLRRWWTSIRERDTNMFTLTVTGTGAAYFYSLAAVVLSARFPDAFRGAHGVPLYFEATAFTTTIVLLGQILEQRAHARTDLAIRALLDLAPKIAHRLDAAGRETDVPVDDVHPG
;
A
#
# COMPACT_ATOMS: atom_id res chain seq x y z
N MET A 1 1.37 -15.89 2.68
CA MET A 1 2.65 -15.17 2.46
C MET A 1 2.36 -13.71 2.13
N GLY A 2 2.39 -12.87 3.16
CA GLY A 2 2.03 -11.44 3.14
C GLY A 2 3.09 -10.57 2.46
N LEU A 3 2.73 -9.33 2.10
CA LEU A 3 3.71 -8.29 1.75
C LEU A 3 4.83 -8.21 2.80
N PRO A 4 6.02 -7.70 2.43
CA PRO A 4 7.11 -7.50 3.38
C PRO A 4 6.66 -6.71 4.61
N HIS A 5 7.33 -6.99 5.74
CA HIS A 5 6.94 -6.53 7.07
C HIS A 5 6.83 -5.00 7.18
N GLU A 6 6.04 -4.48 8.13
CA GLU A 6 5.72 -3.05 8.21
C GLU A 6 6.96 -2.14 8.24
N ARG A 7 8.06 -2.61 8.85
CA ARG A 7 9.35 -1.89 8.90
C ARG A 7 9.91 -1.57 7.51
N TYR A 8 9.62 -2.41 6.51
CA TYR A 8 10.04 -2.23 5.13
C TYR A 8 9.08 -1.30 4.35
N LEU A 9 7.80 -1.23 4.73
CA LEU A 9 6.80 -0.40 4.07
C LEU A 9 6.78 1.04 4.59
N ARG A 10 7.07 1.26 5.88
CA ARG A 10 7.10 2.61 6.49
C ARG A 10 7.95 3.63 5.74
N PRO A 11 9.24 3.38 5.40
CA PRO A 11 10.04 4.38 4.68
C PRO A 11 9.47 4.69 3.29
N ARG A 12 8.92 3.67 2.60
CA ARG A 12 8.23 3.88 1.32
C ARG A 12 6.97 4.71 1.47
N LEU A 13 6.19 4.50 2.54
CA LEU A 13 5.01 5.32 2.81
C LEU A 13 5.40 6.78 3.01
N VAL A 14 6.45 7.07 3.78
CA VAL A 14 6.90 8.45 4.03
C VAL A 14 7.32 9.11 2.72
N VAL A 15 8.13 8.43 1.90
CA VAL A 15 8.56 8.96 0.60
C VAL A 15 7.37 9.09 -0.35
N ALA A 16 6.50 8.09 -0.42
CA ALA A 16 5.30 8.14 -1.25
C ALA A 16 4.40 9.31 -0.86
N ALA A 17 4.14 9.51 0.44
CA ALA A 17 3.35 10.63 0.93
C ALA A 17 4.03 11.98 0.62
N ALA A 18 5.33 12.12 0.89
CA ALA A 18 6.08 13.34 0.62
C ALA A 18 6.09 13.74 -0.86
N LEU A 19 6.12 12.76 -1.77
CA LEU A 19 6.06 12.99 -3.22
C LEU A 19 4.63 13.13 -3.75
N THR A 20 3.65 12.47 -3.13
CA THR A 20 2.24 12.56 -3.55
C THR A 20 1.65 13.92 -3.24
N VAL A 21 2.00 14.53 -2.10
CA VAL A 21 1.51 15.87 -1.73
C VAL A 21 1.75 16.91 -2.83
N PRO A 22 2.98 17.12 -3.33
CA PRO A 22 3.22 18.08 -4.41
C PRO A 22 2.56 17.66 -5.73
N VAL A 23 2.44 16.36 -6.04
CA VAL A 23 1.72 15.91 -7.25
C VAL A 23 0.25 16.31 -7.19
N VAL A 24 -0.42 16.04 -6.06
CA VAL A 24 -1.82 16.43 -5.84
C VAL A 24 -1.97 17.95 -5.85
N ALA A 25 -1.02 18.68 -5.24
CA ALA A 25 -1.03 20.14 -5.25
C ALA A 25 -0.87 20.72 -6.66
N LEU A 26 -0.05 20.11 -7.52
CA LEU A 26 0.09 20.53 -8.92
C LEU A 26 -1.18 20.21 -9.73
N ALA A 27 -1.73 19.01 -9.59
CA ALA A 27 -2.92 18.58 -10.32
C ALA A 27 -4.18 19.36 -9.92
N MET A 28 -4.35 19.66 -8.62
CA MET A 28 -5.49 20.44 -8.11
C MET A 28 -5.24 21.94 -8.10
N GLY A 29 -3.99 22.38 -8.11
CA GLY A 29 -3.61 23.80 -8.07
C GLY A 29 -4.12 24.58 -9.26
N GLU A 30 -4.20 23.95 -10.44
CA GLU A 30 -4.80 24.53 -11.64
C GLU A 30 -6.29 24.90 -11.45
N MET A 31 -7.02 24.16 -10.61
CA MET A 31 -8.43 24.44 -10.29
C MET A 31 -8.62 25.37 -9.09
N VAL A 32 -7.76 25.29 -8.08
CA VAL A 32 -7.97 25.96 -6.78
C VAL A 32 -7.24 27.31 -6.68
N TRP A 33 -6.07 27.46 -7.32
CA TRP A 33 -5.29 28.71 -7.33
C TRP A 33 -4.75 29.05 -8.73
N PRO A 34 -5.64 29.44 -9.67
CA PRO A 34 -5.25 29.74 -11.04
C PRO A 34 -4.16 30.83 -11.13
N ASP A 35 -4.19 31.87 -10.29
CA ASP A 35 -3.21 32.98 -10.33
C ASP A 35 -1.76 32.57 -9.99
N LEU A 36 -1.59 31.53 -9.16
CA LEU A 36 -0.28 31.01 -8.76
C LEU A 36 0.27 30.00 -9.78
N VAL A 37 -0.61 29.27 -10.45
CA VAL A 37 -0.25 28.17 -11.36
C VAL A 37 -0.20 28.63 -12.83
N HIS A 38 -0.88 29.71 -13.21
CA HIS A 38 -0.79 30.28 -14.56
C HIS A 38 0.63 30.72 -14.96
N GLN A 39 1.55 30.85 -14.00
CA GLN A 39 2.97 31.12 -14.28
C GLN A 39 3.76 29.87 -14.71
N LEU A 40 3.21 28.67 -14.51
CA LEU A 40 3.82 27.42 -14.91
C LEU A 40 3.24 26.97 -16.26
N ASP A 41 4.13 26.73 -17.23
CA ASP A 41 3.75 26.12 -18.51
C ASP A 41 3.05 24.76 -18.24
N PRO A 42 1.83 24.51 -18.76
CA PRO A 42 1.12 23.23 -18.61
C PRO A 42 1.99 22.03 -18.98
N ARG A 43 2.88 22.19 -19.95
CA ARG A 43 3.82 21.15 -20.35
C ARG A 43 4.85 20.86 -19.26
N MET A 44 5.36 21.89 -18.59
CA MET A 44 6.31 21.75 -17.49
C MET A 44 5.64 21.13 -16.25
N SER A 45 4.40 21.53 -15.95
CA SER A 45 3.58 20.90 -14.90
C SER A 45 3.46 19.39 -15.12
N GLY A 46 3.11 18.97 -16.34
CA GLY A 46 2.99 17.54 -16.68
C GLY A 46 4.29 16.75 -16.51
N TRP A 47 5.43 17.32 -16.92
CA TRP A 47 6.74 16.69 -16.72
C TRP A 47 7.13 16.59 -15.23
N LEU A 48 6.81 17.61 -14.44
CA LEU A 48 7.07 17.60 -13.00
C LEU A 48 6.21 16.55 -12.28
N GLN A 49 4.93 16.45 -12.62
CA GLN A 49 4.03 15.41 -12.13
C GLN A 49 4.51 14.00 -12.51
N PHE A 50 5.00 13.82 -13.75
CA PHE A 50 5.60 12.56 -14.19
C PHE A 50 6.84 12.20 -13.36
N LEU A 51 7.76 13.16 -13.18
CA LEU A 51 9.01 12.94 -12.44
C LEU A 51 8.76 12.56 -10.98
N LEU A 52 7.79 13.22 -10.32
CA LEU A 52 7.42 12.96 -8.94
C LEU A 52 6.64 11.65 -8.78
N THR A 53 5.76 11.32 -9.73
CA THR A 53 4.93 10.10 -9.67
C THR A 53 5.70 8.83 -10.00
N THR A 54 6.72 8.92 -10.86
CA THR A 54 7.55 7.78 -11.26
C THR A 54 8.16 7.00 -10.08
N PRO A 55 8.88 7.63 -9.12
CA PRO A 55 9.39 6.92 -7.94
C PRO A 55 8.26 6.39 -7.04
N VAL A 56 7.11 7.07 -6.96
CA VAL A 56 5.96 6.57 -6.19
C VAL A 56 5.45 5.27 -6.79
N PHE A 57 5.21 5.23 -8.10
CA PHE A 57 4.69 4.04 -8.78
C PHE A 57 5.71 2.90 -8.82
N TRP A 58 6.93 3.16 -9.29
CA TRP A 58 7.91 2.10 -9.52
C TRP A 58 8.66 1.65 -8.26
N TRP A 59 9.06 2.56 -7.38
CA TRP A 59 9.88 2.22 -6.21
C TRP A 59 9.04 1.99 -4.95
N CYS A 60 8.11 2.91 -4.63
CA CYS A 60 7.20 2.72 -3.50
C CYS A 60 6.20 1.60 -3.78
N GLY A 61 5.66 1.52 -5.00
CA GLY A 61 4.74 0.48 -5.46
C GLY A 61 5.39 -0.86 -5.85
N ALA A 62 6.72 -0.99 -5.86
CA ALA A 62 7.42 -2.22 -6.25
C ALA A 62 6.89 -3.52 -5.60
N PRO A 63 6.55 -3.55 -4.29
CA PRO A 63 6.01 -4.75 -3.66
C PRO A 63 4.65 -5.17 -4.23
N PHE A 64 3.83 -4.20 -4.65
CA PHE A 64 2.52 -4.43 -5.25
C PHE A 64 2.65 -4.90 -6.69
N LEU A 65 3.55 -4.29 -7.47
CA LEU A 65 3.88 -4.71 -8.84
C LEU A 65 4.33 -6.18 -8.90
N ARG A 66 5.16 -6.61 -7.94
CA ARG A 66 5.56 -8.03 -7.84
C ARG A 66 4.37 -8.94 -7.60
N ARG A 67 3.46 -8.58 -6.69
CA ARG A 67 2.25 -9.35 -6.40
C ARG A 67 1.26 -9.37 -7.56
N TRP A 68 1.10 -8.24 -8.23
CA TRP A 68 0.30 -8.11 -9.44
C TRP A 68 0.80 -9.05 -10.54
N TRP A 69 2.11 -9.11 -10.76
CA TRP A 69 2.71 -10.02 -11.73
C TRP A 69 2.46 -11.50 -11.40
N THR A 70 2.67 -11.87 -10.13
CA THR A 70 2.39 -13.24 -9.65
C THR A 70 0.91 -13.60 -9.83
N SER A 71 -0.02 -12.70 -9.47
CA SER A 71 -1.46 -12.90 -9.62
C SER A 71 -1.87 -13.16 -11.07
N ILE A 72 -1.33 -12.39 -12.02
CA ILE A 72 -1.62 -12.58 -13.44
C ILE A 72 -1.09 -13.93 -13.92
N ARG A 73 0.14 -14.28 -13.51
CA ARG A 73 0.76 -15.55 -13.89
C ARG A 73 -0.01 -16.75 -13.34
N GLU A 74 -0.48 -16.67 -12.10
CA GLU A 74 -1.20 -17.75 -11.40
C GLU A 74 -2.70 -17.76 -11.75
N ARG A 75 -3.20 -16.73 -12.46
CA ARG A 75 -4.62 -16.51 -12.77
C ARG A 75 -5.51 -16.44 -11.53
N ASP A 76 -4.95 -16.04 -10.39
CA ASP A 76 -5.65 -15.83 -9.13
C ASP A 76 -5.75 -14.33 -8.86
N THR A 77 -6.87 -13.74 -9.22
CA THR A 77 -7.10 -12.28 -9.12
C THR A 77 -7.30 -11.86 -7.67
N ASN A 78 -6.59 -10.83 -7.24
CA ASN A 78 -6.65 -10.30 -5.89
C ASN A 78 -6.69 -8.76 -5.89
N MET A 79 -6.69 -8.15 -4.70
CA MET A 79 -6.68 -6.70 -4.52
C MET A 79 -5.57 -6.01 -5.35
N PHE A 80 -4.37 -6.57 -5.40
CA PHE A 80 -3.24 -5.97 -6.13
C PHE A 80 -3.44 -6.03 -7.65
N THR A 81 -4.17 -7.03 -8.16
CA THR A 81 -4.52 -7.13 -9.57
C THR A 81 -5.31 -5.90 -10.00
N LEU A 82 -6.37 -5.57 -9.27
CA LEU A 82 -7.22 -4.40 -9.57
C LEU A 82 -6.45 -3.09 -9.37
N THR A 83 -5.82 -2.93 -8.21
CA THR A 83 -5.14 -1.67 -7.85
C THR A 83 -4.00 -1.34 -8.81
N VAL A 84 -3.09 -2.27 -9.06
CA VAL A 84 -1.90 -2.01 -9.90
C VAL A 84 -2.29 -1.87 -11.37
N THR A 85 -3.30 -2.60 -11.84
CA THR A 85 -3.80 -2.41 -13.22
C THR A 85 -4.42 -1.03 -13.39
N GLY A 86 -5.24 -0.58 -12.43
CA GLY A 86 -5.85 0.74 -12.48
C GLY A 86 -4.84 1.89 -12.40
N THR A 87 -3.93 1.85 -11.42
CA THR A 87 -2.88 2.87 -11.28
C THR A 87 -1.86 2.80 -12.41
N GLY A 88 -1.55 1.60 -12.92
CA GLY A 88 -0.69 1.43 -14.09
C GLY A 88 -1.33 2.02 -15.36
N ALA A 89 -2.62 1.78 -15.59
CA ALA A 89 -3.34 2.38 -16.70
C ALA A 89 -3.34 3.91 -16.63
N ALA A 90 -3.61 4.49 -15.46
CA ALA A 90 -3.55 5.93 -15.23
C ALA A 90 -2.14 6.50 -15.48
N TYR A 91 -1.10 5.81 -14.98
CA TYR A 91 0.30 6.22 -15.17
C TYR A 91 0.73 6.22 -16.64
N PHE A 92 0.49 5.12 -17.36
CA PHE A 92 0.90 5.00 -18.76
C PHE A 92 0.07 5.89 -19.69
N TYR A 93 -1.23 6.07 -19.39
CA TYR A 93 -2.05 7.05 -20.10
C TYR A 93 -1.47 8.47 -19.92
N SER A 94 -1.15 8.86 -18.69
CA SER A 94 -0.62 10.20 -18.39
C SER A 94 0.76 10.40 -19.02
N LEU A 95 1.60 9.37 -19.04
CA LEU A 95 2.87 9.38 -19.76
C LEU A 95 2.67 9.57 -21.26
N ALA A 96 1.71 8.86 -21.87
CA ALA A 96 1.37 9.04 -23.27
C ALA A 96 0.83 10.45 -23.55
N ALA A 97 0.02 11.01 -22.65
CA ALA A 97 -0.50 12.37 -22.75
C ALA A 97 0.62 13.43 -22.74
N VAL A 98 1.66 13.25 -21.91
CA VAL A 98 2.82 14.16 -21.85
C VAL A 98 3.75 14.01 -23.06
N VAL A 99 4.08 12.78 -23.47
CA VAL A 99 5.08 12.50 -24.53
C VAL A 99 4.48 12.66 -25.93
N LEU A 100 3.25 12.20 -26.12
CA LEU A 100 2.57 12.12 -27.41
C LEU A 100 1.42 13.12 -27.52
N SER A 101 1.46 14.24 -26.78
CA SER A 101 0.38 15.24 -26.74
C SER A 101 -0.14 15.66 -28.12
N ALA A 102 0.77 15.85 -29.09
CA ALA A 102 0.44 16.22 -30.46
C ALA A 102 -0.31 15.12 -31.26
N ARG A 103 -0.25 13.87 -30.81
CA ARG A 103 -0.90 12.72 -31.47
C ARG A 103 -2.33 12.46 -30.99
N PHE A 104 -2.72 13.03 -29.84
CA PHE A 104 -4.09 12.97 -29.36
C PHE A 104 -5.02 13.77 -30.27
N PRO A 105 -6.26 13.33 -30.53
CA PRO A 105 -7.23 14.11 -31.31
C PRO A 105 -7.53 15.46 -30.65
N ASP A 106 -7.86 16.48 -31.45
CA ASP A 106 -8.15 17.83 -30.93
C ASP A 106 -9.30 17.84 -29.91
N ALA A 107 -10.28 16.93 -30.05
CA ALA A 107 -11.38 16.76 -29.09
C ALA A 107 -10.91 16.38 -27.67
N PHE A 108 -9.71 15.80 -27.52
CA PHE A 108 -9.11 15.45 -26.24
C PHE A 108 -8.13 16.52 -25.72
N ARG A 109 -7.82 17.55 -26.52
CA ARG A 109 -6.96 18.65 -26.11
C ARG A 109 -7.83 19.82 -25.65
N GLY A 110 -7.99 19.95 -24.33
CA GLY A 110 -8.69 21.08 -23.73
C GLY A 110 -7.82 22.34 -23.73
N ALA A 111 -8.35 23.42 -23.15
CA ALA A 111 -7.62 24.69 -22.98
C ALA A 111 -6.29 24.55 -22.21
N HIS A 112 -6.16 23.49 -21.40
CA HIS A 112 -4.98 23.20 -20.58
C HIS A 112 -4.19 21.96 -21.08
N GLY A 113 -4.49 21.48 -22.30
CA GLY A 113 -3.86 20.28 -22.87
C GLY A 113 -4.67 19.00 -22.66
N VAL A 114 -4.01 17.85 -22.77
CA VAL A 114 -4.62 16.54 -22.54
C VAL A 114 -4.66 16.29 -21.01
N PRO A 115 -5.80 15.88 -20.44
CA PRO A 115 -5.91 15.60 -19.01
C PRO A 115 -4.85 14.59 -18.52
N LEU A 116 -4.31 14.81 -17.33
CA LEU A 116 -3.35 13.93 -16.68
C LEU A 116 -3.99 13.27 -15.46
N TYR A 117 -3.50 12.08 -15.11
CA TYR A 117 -3.96 11.26 -13.98
C TYR A 117 -2.79 10.73 -13.12
N PHE A 118 -1.71 11.51 -13.07
CA PHE A 118 -0.54 11.18 -12.24
C PHE A 118 -0.88 11.24 -10.75
N GLU A 119 -1.74 12.17 -10.35
CA GLU A 119 -2.28 12.31 -9.00
C GLU A 119 -3.06 11.08 -8.58
N ALA A 120 -3.92 10.51 -9.44
CA ALA A 120 -4.63 9.27 -9.15
C ALA A 120 -3.66 8.11 -8.89
N THR A 121 -2.61 8.00 -9.72
CA THR A 121 -1.56 6.99 -9.56
C THR A 121 -0.83 7.13 -8.22
N ALA A 122 -0.34 8.34 -7.92
CA ALA A 122 0.43 8.62 -6.72
C ALA A 122 -0.42 8.45 -5.44
N PHE A 123 -1.63 9.00 -5.45
CA PHE A 123 -2.55 8.99 -4.33
C PHE A 123 -3.02 7.57 -3.98
N THR A 124 -3.48 6.81 -4.96
CA THR A 124 -3.93 5.43 -4.74
C THR A 124 -2.76 4.56 -4.24
N THR A 125 -1.57 4.69 -4.82
CA THR A 125 -0.40 3.92 -4.37
C THR A 125 -0.04 4.23 -2.91
N THR A 126 -0.11 5.50 -2.51
CA THR A 126 0.17 5.96 -1.14
C THR A 126 -0.86 5.45 -0.14
N ILE A 127 -2.16 5.54 -0.45
CA ILE A 127 -3.21 5.03 0.45
C ILE A 127 -3.14 3.51 0.58
N VAL A 128 -2.82 2.80 -0.51
CA VAL A 128 -2.66 1.34 -0.45
C VAL A 128 -1.47 0.95 0.43
N LEU A 129 -0.35 1.67 0.37
CA LEU A 129 0.76 1.51 1.31
C LEU A 129 0.32 1.71 2.76
N LEU A 130 -0.43 2.77 3.03
CA LEU A 130 -0.95 3.07 4.35
C LEU A 130 -1.88 1.96 4.84
N GLY A 131 -2.84 1.55 4.03
CA GLY A 131 -3.80 0.49 4.33
C GLY A 131 -3.11 -0.82 4.70
N GLN A 132 -2.09 -1.23 3.93
CA GLN A 132 -1.32 -2.43 4.21
C GLN A 132 -0.55 -2.36 5.54
N ILE A 133 -0.01 -1.19 5.91
CA ILE A 133 0.63 -1.01 7.23
C ILE A 133 -0.41 -1.10 8.36
N LEU A 134 -1.58 -0.50 8.18
CA LEU A 134 -2.65 -0.55 9.17
C LEU A 134 -3.18 -1.98 9.36
N GLU A 135 -3.41 -2.70 8.26
CA GLU A 135 -3.82 -4.11 8.24
C GLU A 135 -2.81 -5.00 8.99
N GLN A 136 -1.52 -4.87 8.68
CA GLN A 136 -0.47 -5.62 9.37
C GLN A 136 -0.42 -5.31 10.88
N ARG A 137 -0.62 -4.06 11.28
CA ARG A 137 -0.65 -3.68 12.71
C ARG A 137 -1.88 -4.21 13.43
N ALA A 138 -3.03 -4.23 12.78
CA ALA A 138 -4.25 -4.77 13.36
C ALA A 138 -4.09 -6.28 13.65
N HIS A 139 -3.61 -7.05 12.68
CA HIS A 139 -3.38 -8.49 12.85
C HIS A 139 -2.28 -8.81 13.86
N ALA A 140 -1.19 -8.04 13.88
CA ALA A 140 -0.12 -8.28 14.87
C ALA A 140 -0.60 -8.14 16.31
N ARG A 141 -1.54 -7.22 16.58
CA ARG A 141 -2.10 -7.02 17.93
C ARG A 141 -2.99 -8.18 18.37
N THR A 142 -3.83 -8.70 17.46
CA THR A 142 -4.71 -9.84 17.78
C THR A 142 -3.91 -11.11 18.03
N ASP A 143 -2.88 -11.36 17.22
CA ASP A 143 -2.02 -12.54 17.38
C ASP A 143 -1.28 -12.53 18.72
N LEU A 144 -0.81 -11.36 19.18
CA LEU A 144 -0.15 -11.21 20.48
C LEU A 144 -1.11 -11.48 21.64
N ALA A 145 -2.37 -11.02 21.55
CA ALA A 145 -3.36 -11.29 22.59
C ALA A 145 -3.72 -12.78 22.67
N ILE A 146 -3.87 -13.46 21.53
CA ILE A 146 -4.12 -14.91 21.50
C ILE A 146 -2.93 -15.67 22.09
N ARG A 147 -1.70 -15.31 21.71
CA ARG A 147 -0.49 -15.93 22.28
C ARG A 147 -0.39 -15.73 23.78
N ALA A 148 -0.69 -14.53 24.28
CA ALA A 148 -0.71 -14.27 25.72
C ALA A 148 -1.71 -15.17 26.45
N LEU A 149 -2.91 -15.38 25.89
CA LEU A 149 -3.89 -16.31 26.48
C LEU A 149 -3.41 -17.77 26.46
N LEU A 150 -2.76 -18.20 25.38
CA LEU A 150 -2.19 -19.54 25.28
C LEU A 150 -1.03 -19.75 26.28
N ASP A 151 -0.24 -18.70 26.55
CA ASP A 151 0.85 -18.75 27.53
C ASP A 151 0.34 -18.80 28.99
N LEU A 152 -0.90 -18.36 29.26
CA LEU A 152 -1.54 -18.50 30.57
C LEU A 152 -1.99 -19.93 30.89
N ALA A 153 -2.03 -20.84 29.91
CA ALA A 153 -2.38 -22.24 30.17
C ALA A 153 -1.28 -22.91 31.02
N PRO A 154 -1.60 -23.41 32.23
CA PRO A 154 -0.61 -24.01 33.11
C PRO A 154 -0.09 -25.31 32.49
N LYS A 155 1.24 -25.47 32.48
CA LYS A 155 1.90 -26.65 31.89
C LYS A 155 2.13 -27.78 32.89
N ILE A 156 2.08 -27.46 34.19
CA ILE A 156 2.40 -28.36 35.31
C ILE A 156 1.24 -28.31 36.31
N ALA A 157 0.87 -29.47 36.85
CA ALA A 157 -0.08 -29.63 37.93
C ALA A 157 0.59 -30.35 39.11
N HIS A 158 0.23 -29.97 40.34
CA HIS A 158 0.64 -30.67 41.56
C HIS A 158 -0.38 -31.77 41.86
N ARG A 159 0.06 -33.03 41.84
CA ARG A 159 -0.79 -34.21 42.09
C ARG A 159 -0.46 -34.81 43.46
N LEU A 160 -1.50 -35.01 44.28
CA LEU A 160 -1.43 -35.75 45.54
C LEU A 160 -1.71 -37.24 45.31
N ASP A 161 -0.87 -38.11 45.85
CA ASP A 161 -1.11 -39.56 45.88
C ASP A 161 -1.95 -40.00 47.09
N ALA A 162 -2.38 -41.27 47.10
CA ALA A 162 -3.19 -41.83 48.20
C ALA A 162 -2.46 -41.88 49.56
N ALA A 163 -1.14 -41.69 49.58
CA ALA A 163 -0.31 -41.62 50.78
C ALA A 163 -0.02 -40.17 51.23
N GLY A 164 -0.57 -39.17 50.52
CA GLY A 164 -0.41 -37.75 50.82
C GLY A 164 0.89 -37.12 50.31
N ARG A 165 1.65 -37.75 49.40
CA ARG A 165 2.82 -37.14 48.76
C ARG A 165 2.40 -36.33 47.53
N GLU A 166 2.94 -35.11 47.42
CA GLU A 166 2.83 -34.27 46.23
C GLU A 166 3.90 -34.62 45.19
N THR A 167 3.48 -34.66 43.92
CA THR A 167 4.35 -34.83 42.76
C THR A 167 3.91 -33.89 41.64
N ASP A 168 4.87 -33.24 40.99
CA ASP A 168 4.61 -32.39 39.84
C ASP A 168 4.48 -33.26 38.59
N VAL A 169 3.37 -33.10 37.88
CA VAL A 169 3.08 -33.82 36.63
C VAL A 169 2.69 -32.84 35.54
N PRO A 170 2.95 -33.14 34.25
CA PRO A 170 2.38 -32.39 33.15
C PRO A 170 0.87 -32.30 33.27
N VAL A 171 0.28 -31.14 32.93
CA VAL A 171 -1.19 -30.96 33.01
C VAL A 171 -1.94 -31.97 32.13
N ASP A 172 -1.33 -32.40 31.02
CA ASP A 172 -1.88 -33.38 30.08
C ASP A 172 -2.00 -34.80 30.69
N ASP A 173 -1.21 -35.10 31.72
CA ASP A 173 -1.24 -36.38 32.45
C ASP A 173 -2.24 -36.38 33.61
N VAL A 174 -3.01 -35.29 33.79
CA VAL A 174 -4.07 -35.19 34.81
C VAL A 174 -5.39 -35.73 34.23
N HIS A 175 -5.98 -36.70 34.92
CA HIS A 175 -7.28 -37.26 34.55
C HIS A 175 -8.39 -36.79 35.50
N PRO A 176 -9.66 -36.67 35.01
CA PRO A 176 -10.81 -36.44 35.89
C PRO A 176 -10.90 -37.56 36.93
N GLY A 177 -11.02 -37.17 38.21
CA GLY A 177 -11.18 -38.09 39.34
C GLY A 177 -12.55 -38.74 39.41
#